data_AF-A0AA93BM57-F1
#
_entry.id   AF-A0AA93BM57-F1
#
_cell.length_a   1.000
_cell.length_b   1.000
_cell.length_c   1.000
_cell.angle_alpha   90.00
_cell.angle_beta   90.00
_cell.angle_gamma   90.00
#
_symmetry.space_group_name_H-M   'P 1'
#
loop_
_entity.id
_entity.type
_entity.pdbx_description
1 polymer ?
#
loop_
_entity_poly.entity_id
_entity_poly.type
_entity_poly.pdbx_seq_one_letter_code
_entity_poly.pdbx_strand_id
1 'polypeptide(L)'
;MEKKACGFEHFFVFLQPTGKIPADSTKKLTTPVKPLYTHLTQKPMTQADLVRLYFNKESAYNSWDYCFNQQCPLAQECAHYLSVTYKKPEQTKGYAIYPDAYHDNKCEHFLQLQMMKMAYGFMNILEELKRKDEASFRVHMTSYFGSKTSYYRYKLGQTGLVPEQQQYVLKWCQQHGYTNMRFDRYAEEVNY
;
A
#
# COMPACT_ATOMS: atom_id res chain seq x y z
N MET A 1 -41.96 32.24 -28.28
CA MET A 1 -40.82 32.33 -29.21
C MET A 1 -39.95 31.11 -28.95
N GLU A 2 -40.21 30.04 -29.70
CA GLU A 2 -39.39 29.59 -30.84
C GLU A 2 -38.10 28.92 -30.39
N LYS A 3 -38.09 27.59 -30.27
CA LYS A 3 -37.69 26.63 -31.33
C LYS A 3 -36.37 27.00 -32.02
N LYS A 4 -35.35 26.16 -31.82
CA LYS A 4 -34.64 25.52 -32.94
C LYS A 4 -33.86 24.29 -32.48
N ALA A 5 -34.41 23.14 -32.81
CA ALA A 5 -33.65 21.94 -33.12
C ALA A 5 -32.86 22.17 -34.42
N CYS A 6 -31.70 21.53 -34.55
CA CYS A 6 -31.11 21.24 -35.85
C CYS A 6 -30.66 19.77 -35.83
N GLY A 7 -31.39 18.92 -36.57
CA GLY A 7 -30.87 17.64 -37.08
C GLY A 7 -29.86 17.91 -38.19
N PHE A 8 -28.98 16.98 -38.52
CA PHE A 8 -29.03 16.04 -39.67
C PHE A 8 -27.52 15.81 -40.01
N GLU A 9 -26.99 14.73 -40.55
CA GLU A 9 -27.50 13.45 -41.03
C GLU A 9 -26.28 12.50 -41.12
N HIS A 10 -26.57 11.21 -41.25
CA HIS A 10 -25.61 10.14 -41.51
C HIS A 10 -24.76 10.39 -42.75
N PHE A 11 -23.44 10.18 -42.64
CA PHE A 11 -22.63 9.71 -43.77
C PHE A 11 -22.01 8.37 -43.39
N PHE A 12 -22.65 7.30 -43.88
CA PHE A 12 -22.05 5.97 -43.95
C PHE A 12 -20.94 6.01 -45.00
N VAL A 13 -19.69 5.88 -44.58
CA VAL A 13 -18.60 5.48 -45.49
C VAL A 13 -18.11 4.12 -45.04
N PHE A 14 -18.51 3.11 -45.82
CA PHE A 14 -17.92 1.78 -45.84
C PHE A 14 -16.45 1.88 -46.21
N LEU A 15 -15.55 1.43 -45.34
CA LEU A 15 -14.21 1.01 -45.72
C LEU A 15 -14.00 -0.41 -45.17
N GLN A 16 -14.01 -1.37 -46.10
CA GLN A 16 -13.58 -2.74 -45.86
C GLN A 16 -12.06 -2.78 -45.60
N PRO A 17 -11.57 -3.76 -44.82
CA PRO A 17 -10.18 -3.82 -44.39
C PRO A 17 -9.31 -4.47 -45.48
N THR A 18 -8.35 -3.73 -46.04
CA THR A 18 -7.27 -4.29 -46.84
C THR A 18 -5.93 -3.93 -46.20
N GLY A 19 -5.25 -4.93 -45.66
CA GLY A 19 -3.92 -4.74 -45.09
C GLY A 19 -3.55 -5.86 -44.13
N LYS A 20 -3.02 -6.95 -44.68
CA LYS A 20 -2.33 -8.00 -43.92
C LYS A 20 -1.13 -7.37 -43.21
N ILE A 21 -1.11 -7.37 -41.88
CA ILE A 21 0.08 -7.05 -41.09
C ILE A 21 0.83 -8.36 -40.87
N PRO A 22 2.09 -8.49 -41.32
CA PRO A 22 2.89 -9.68 -41.06
C PRO A 22 3.24 -9.80 -39.58
N ALA A 23 3.25 -11.04 -39.11
CA ALA A 23 3.67 -11.42 -37.78
C ALA A 23 5.16 -11.15 -37.57
N ASP A 24 5.50 -11.01 -36.29
CA ASP A 24 6.82 -11.23 -35.70
C ASP A 24 7.81 -10.05 -35.64
N SER A 25 7.79 -9.37 -34.49
CA SER A 25 9.01 -8.99 -33.75
C SER A 25 8.61 -8.34 -32.42
N THR A 26 8.15 -9.12 -31.45
CA THR A 26 8.15 -8.66 -30.04
C THR A 26 9.56 -8.84 -29.47
N LYS A 27 10.49 -7.96 -29.87
CA LYS A 27 11.68 -7.71 -29.05
C LYS A 27 11.22 -6.97 -27.80
N LYS A 28 10.82 -7.73 -26.77
CA LYS A 28 10.77 -7.22 -25.40
C LYS A 28 12.15 -6.68 -25.09
N LEU A 29 12.27 -5.36 -25.02
CA LEU A 29 13.41 -4.71 -24.38
C LEU A 29 13.27 -4.98 -22.88
N THR A 30 13.66 -6.18 -22.46
CA THR A 30 13.85 -6.53 -21.07
C THR A 30 15.10 -5.79 -20.61
N THR A 31 14.95 -4.52 -20.25
CA THR A 31 15.92 -3.89 -19.37
C THR A 31 15.87 -4.66 -18.05
N PRO A 32 16.98 -5.23 -17.58
CA PRO A 32 17.00 -5.79 -16.25
C PRO A 32 16.91 -4.60 -15.30
N VAL A 33 15.75 -4.43 -14.65
CA VAL A 33 15.66 -3.63 -13.43
C VAL A 33 16.59 -4.32 -12.45
N LYS A 34 17.81 -3.79 -12.32
CA LYS A 34 18.79 -4.29 -11.35
C LYS A 34 18.10 -4.25 -9.98
N PRO A 35 18.05 -5.36 -9.23
CA PRO A 35 17.56 -5.31 -7.86
C PRO A 35 18.49 -4.39 -7.09
N LEU A 36 17.96 -3.26 -6.64
CA LEU A 36 18.67 -2.34 -5.76
C LEU A 36 18.69 -2.94 -4.35
N TYR A 37 19.36 -4.06 -4.15
CA TYR A 37 19.94 -4.53 -2.89
C TYR A 37 20.61 -5.89 -3.09
N THR A 38 21.84 -5.90 -3.61
CA THR A 38 22.74 -7.04 -3.48
C THR A 38 23.88 -6.67 -2.55
N HIS A 39 23.85 -7.27 -1.37
CA HIS A 39 24.95 -7.45 -0.42
C HIS A 39 25.63 -6.21 0.15
N LEU A 40 25.07 -5.65 1.22
CA LEU A 40 25.82 -4.95 2.26
C LEU A 40 25.35 -5.46 3.63
N THR A 41 26.24 -6.13 4.35
CA THR A 41 26.30 -6.32 5.82
C THR A 41 24.98 -6.19 6.58
N GLN A 42 24.46 -7.30 7.14
CA GLN A 42 23.28 -7.31 8.03
C GLN A 42 23.59 -6.63 9.38
N LYS A 43 23.93 -5.34 9.37
CA LYS A 43 23.70 -4.49 10.52
C LYS A 43 22.18 -4.35 10.62
N PRO A 44 21.56 -4.64 11.79
CA PRO A 44 20.14 -4.38 11.95
C PRO A 44 19.87 -2.90 11.68
N MET A 45 18.87 -2.60 10.86
CA MET A 45 18.46 -1.22 10.59
C MET A 45 18.09 -0.57 11.91
N THR A 46 18.67 0.60 12.18
CA THR A 46 18.27 1.40 13.33
C THR A 46 16.92 2.04 13.07
N GLN A 47 16.26 2.52 14.12
CA GLN A 47 15.02 3.26 13.95
C GLN A 47 15.22 4.52 13.07
N ALA A 48 16.37 5.19 13.19
CA ALA A 48 16.70 6.32 12.32
C ALA A 48 16.81 5.92 10.84
N ASP A 49 17.39 4.74 10.55
CA ASP A 49 17.44 4.21 9.17
C ASP A 49 16.05 3.93 8.60
N LEU A 50 15.16 3.36 9.43
CA LEU A 50 13.78 3.07 9.04
C LEU A 50 12.98 4.35 8.77
N VAL A 51 13.12 5.36 9.65
CA VAL A 51 12.49 6.68 9.46
C VAL A 51 12.97 7.32 8.16
N ARG A 52 14.28 7.28 7.86
CA ARG A 52 14.81 7.76 6.58
C ARG A 52 14.12 7.10 5.39
N LEU A 53 14.00 5.78 5.41
CA LEU A 53 13.39 5.01 4.32
C LEU A 53 11.89 5.31 4.18
N TYR A 54 11.17 5.49 5.29
CA TYR A 54 9.75 5.81 5.29
C TYR A 54 9.49 7.18 4.65
N PHE A 55 10.28 8.20 5.00
CA PHE A 55 10.10 9.58 4.53
C PHE A 55 10.59 9.81 3.08
N ASN A 56 11.43 8.92 2.55
CA ASN A 56 11.85 8.96 1.15
C ASN A 56 10.74 8.58 0.15
N LYS A 57 9.61 8.03 0.61
CA LYS A 57 8.46 7.71 -0.25
C LYS A 57 7.64 8.99 -0.51
N GLU A 58 7.41 9.32 -1.78
CA GLU A 58 6.68 10.55 -2.21
C GLU A 58 5.23 10.65 -1.69
N SER A 59 4.65 9.56 -1.18
CA SER A 59 3.24 9.46 -0.77
C SER A 59 2.95 9.77 0.70
N ALA A 60 3.96 10.04 1.53
CA ALA A 60 3.83 9.94 2.99
C ALA A 60 3.31 11.19 3.71
N TYR A 61 2.49 12.07 3.14
CA TYR A 61 2.16 13.33 3.85
C TYR A 61 0.76 13.83 3.61
N ASN A 62 -0.14 13.55 4.56
CA ASN A 62 -1.22 14.48 4.91
C ASN A 62 -1.60 14.47 6.41
N SER A 63 -1.10 13.53 7.22
CA SER A 63 -1.44 13.45 8.67
C SER A 63 -0.37 12.73 9.51
N TRP A 64 0.88 13.19 9.48
CA TRP A 64 1.94 12.70 10.38
C TRP A 64 2.16 13.68 11.54
N ASP A 65 2.22 13.17 12.76
CA ASP A 65 2.48 13.95 13.96
C ASP A 65 3.98 14.01 14.25
N TYR A 66 4.51 15.18 14.56
CA TYR A 66 5.92 15.32 14.96
C TYR A 66 6.06 15.44 16.47
N CYS A 67 7.15 14.91 17.02
CA CYS A 67 7.50 15.09 18.43
C CYS A 67 8.79 15.90 18.54
N PHE A 68 8.77 16.99 19.31
CA PHE A 68 9.94 17.85 19.52
C PHE A 68 10.55 17.70 20.93
N ASN A 69 10.07 16.72 21.71
CA ASN A 69 10.56 16.49 23.08
C ASN A 69 11.92 15.79 23.08
N GLN A 70 13.01 16.57 23.02
CA GLN A 70 14.38 16.09 23.08
C GLN A 70 14.76 15.45 24.43
N GLN A 71 14.04 15.79 25.51
CA GLN A 71 14.31 15.25 26.85
C GLN A 71 13.68 13.87 27.07
N CYS A 72 12.84 13.40 26.14
CA CYS A 72 12.21 12.09 26.23
C CYS A 72 13.25 10.97 26.17
N PRO A 73 13.30 10.06 27.16
CA PRO A 73 14.24 8.92 27.15
C PRO A 73 14.06 7.97 25.95
N LEU A 74 12.88 7.96 25.34
CA LEU A 74 12.56 7.11 24.18
C LEU A 74 12.86 7.79 22.83
N ALA A 75 13.39 9.02 22.82
CA ALA A 75 13.51 9.85 21.62
C ALA A 75 14.33 9.17 20.50
N GLN A 76 15.41 8.47 20.84
CA GLN A 76 16.29 7.81 19.86
C GLN A 76 15.68 6.56 19.22
N GLU A 77 14.56 6.08 19.75
CA GLU A 77 13.82 4.93 19.23
C GLU A 77 12.39 5.30 18.76
N CYS A 78 12.02 6.57 18.85
CA CYS A 78 10.67 7.03 18.50
C CYS A 78 10.64 7.64 17.08
N ALA A 79 9.79 7.08 16.22
CA ALA A 79 9.59 7.54 14.84
C ALA A 79 9.18 9.02 14.77
N HIS A 80 8.26 9.45 15.64
CA HIS A 80 7.77 10.83 15.66
C HIS A 80 8.86 11.85 15.98
N TYR A 81 9.78 11.52 16.89
CA TYR A 81 10.90 12.40 17.22
C TYR A 81 11.93 12.43 16.09
N LEU A 82 12.37 11.25 15.65
CA LEU A 82 13.38 11.12 14.60
C LEU A 82 12.91 11.71 13.26
N SER A 83 11.61 11.68 12.98
CA SER A 83 11.03 12.23 11.74
C SER A 83 11.18 13.74 11.58
N VAL A 84 11.44 14.49 12.66
CA VAL A 84 11.55 15.96 12.61
C VAL A 84 12.62 16.40 11.60
N THR A 85 13.71 15.64 11.44
CA THR A 85 14.76 15.96 10.48
C THR A 85 14.33 15.87 9.01
N TYR A 86 13.20 15.19 8.73
CA TYR A 86 12.64 15.03 7.38
C TYR A 86 11.43 15.94 7.13
N LYS A 87 11.06 16.79 8.10
CA LYS A 87 10.05 17.82 7.91
C LYS A 87 10.50 18.79 6.81
N LYS A 88 9.63 19.05 5.84
CA LYS A 88 9.90 20.05 4.79
C LYS A 88 10.18 21.43 5.42
N PRO A 89 11.19 22.18 4.98
CA PRO A 89 11.53 23.49 5.59
C PRO A 89 10.33 24.45 5.61
N GLU A 90 9.61 24.54 4.50
CA GLU A 90 8.40 25.35 4.30
C GLU A 90 7.19 24.93 5.14
N GLN A 91 7.20 23.74 5.76
CA GLN A 91 6.15 23.33 6.69
C GLN A 91 6.34 24.05 8.03
N THR A 92 5.61 25.14 8.25
CA THR A 92 5.66 25.95 9.47
C THR A 92 4.58 25.62 10.50
N LYS A 93 3.59 24.78 10.14
CA LYS A 93 2.53 24.29 11.03
C LYS A 93 2.16 22.84 10.74
N GLY A 94 1.60 22.15 11.72
CA GLY A 94 1.17 20.76 11.63
C GLY A 94 0.71 20.22 12.97
N TYR A 95 0.44 18.92 13.03
CA TYR A 95 0.15 18.21 14.27
C TYR A 95 1.44 17.90 15.03
N ALA A 96 1.39 18.01 16.35
CA ALA A 96 2.52 17.76 17.22
C ALA A 96 2.09 16.97 18.46
N ILE A 97 2.94 16.04 18.87
CA ILE A 97 2.83 15.34 20.15
C ILE A 97 3.45 16.24 21.22
N TYR A 98 2.69 16.53 22.27
CA TYR A 98 3.15 17.37 23.36
C TYR A 98 4.10 16.62 24.31
N PRO A 99 5.04 17.32 24.98
CA PRO A 99 6.04 16.68 25.85
C PRO A 99 5.47 15.84 27.01
N ASP A 100 4.30 16.22 27.53
CA ASP A 100 3.54 15.55 28.59
C ASP A 100 2.96 14.20 28.18
N ALA A 101 2.96 13.87 26.89
CA ALA A 101 2.67 12.51 26.42
C ALA A 101 3.62 11.45 27.00
N TYR A 102 4.82 11.85 27.42
CA TYR A 102 5.69 11.00 28.22
C TYR A 102 5.49 11.30 29.71
N HIS A 103 4.89 10.36 30.43
CA HIS A 103 4.70 10.40 31.87
C HIS A 103 4.80 8.98 32.45
N ASP A 104 5.13 8.86 33.74
CA ASP A 104 5.20 7.56 34.45
C ASP A 104 6.02 6.49 33.72
N ASN A 105 7.16 6.89 33.13
CA ASN A 105 8.04 6.05 32.32
C ASN A 105 7.40 5.42 31.07
N LYS A 106 6.30 5.98 30.56
CA LYS A 106 5.59 5.53 29.36
C LYS A 106 5.27 6.70 28.44
N CYS A 107 5.21 6.46 27.14
CA CYS A 107 4.63 7.41 26.18
C CYS A 107 3.48 6.75 25.42
N GLU A 108 2.31 7.38 25.43
CA GLU A 108 1.12 6.89 24.73
C GLU A 108 1.27 6.96 23.20
N HIS A 109 2.12 7.85 22.72
CA HIS A 109 2.43 8.06 21.31
C HIS A 109 3.80 7.52 20.92
N PHE A 110 4.38 6.60 21.70
CA PHE A 110 5.62 5.94 21.29
C PHE A 110 5.36 5.09 20.04
N LEU A 111 6.13 5.34 18.98
CA LEU A 111 5.96 4.67 17.70
C LEU A 111 7.32 4.14 17.19
N GLN A 112 7.35 2.86 16.85
CA GLN A 112 8.48 2.24 16.15
C GLN A 112 8.07 1.89 14.72
N LEU A 113 9.00 2.08 13.79
CA LEU A 113 8.83 1.64 12.42
C LEU A 113 9.48 0.27 12.32
N GLN A 114 8.99 -0.54 11.39
CA GLN A 114 9.51 -1.88 11.17
C GLN A 114 9.57 -2.17 9.67
N MET A 115 10.57 -2.96 9.27
CA MET A 115 10.56 -3.55 7.94
C MET A 115 9.59 -4.72 7.95
N MET A 116 8.51 -4.61 7.19
CA MET A 116 7.45 -5.61 7.13
C MET A 116 7.36 -6.22 5.75
N LYS A 117 7.08 -7.52 5.69
CA LYS A 117 6.71 -8.20 4.44
C LYS A 117 5.24 -7.91 4.15
N MET A 118 5.00 -6.91 3.31
CA MET A 118 3.67 -6.54 2.86
C MET A 118 3.19 -7.47 1.74
N ALA A 119 1.89 -7.70 1.67
CA ALA A 119 1.25 -8.37 0.54
C ALA A 119 0.32 -7.41 -0.19
N TYR A 120 0.17 -7.60 -1.50
CA TYR A 120 -0.67 -6.76 -2.35
C TYR A 120 -1.54 -7.65 -3.22
N GLY A 121 -2.85 -7.38 -3.19
CA GLY A 121 -3.80 -8.11 -4.01
C GLY A 121 -4.09 -9.49 -3.45
N PHE A 122 -5.33 -9.94 -3.63
CA PHE A 122 -5.74 -11.31 -3.31
C PHE A 122 -6.61 -11.89 -4.44
N MET A 123 -6.37 -11.47 -5.69
CA MET A 123 -7.02 -12.04 -6.86
C MET A 123 -6.68 -13.53 -7.02
N ASN A 124 -5.43 -13.91 -6.80
CA ASN A 124 -4.99 -15.31 -6.82
C ASN A 124 -5.76 -16.15 -5.80
N ILE A 125 -6.04 -15.58 -4.61
CA ILE A 125 -6.86 -16.24 -3.59
C ILE A 125 -8.27 -16.48 -4.11
N LEU A 126 -8.89 -15.44 -4.69
CA LEU A 126 -10.26 -15.50 -5.21
C LEU A 126 -10.41 -16.50 -6.37
N GLU A 127 -9.39 -16.64 -7.21
CA GLU A 127 -9.39 -17.59 -8.33
C GLU A 127 -9.39 -19.05 -7.88
N GLU A 128 -8.81 -19.34 -6.72
CA GLU A 128 -8.81 -20.69 -6.14
C GLU A 128 -10.04 -20.99 -5.26
N LEU A 129 -10.81 -19.96 -4.88
CA LEU A 129 -12.03 -20.18 -4.10
C LEU A 129 -13.08 -20.94 -4.92
N LYS A 130 -13.75 -21.89 -4.27
CA LYS A 130 -14.95 -22.51 -4.84
C LYS A 130 -16.07 -21.47 -4.86
N ARG A 131 -16.89 -21.52 -5.92
CA ARG A 131 -18.04 -20.61 -6.13
C ARG A 131 -18.95 -20.44 -4.90
N LYS A 132 -19.15 -21.51 -4.13
CA LYS A 132 -19.98 -21.49 -2.92
C LYS A 132 -19.42 -20.60 -1.80
N ASP A 133 -18.10 -20.40 -1.77
CA ASP A 133 -17.39 -19.72 -0.69
C ASP A 133 -17.07 -18.26 -1.04
N GLU A 134 -17.06 -17.88 -2.33
CA GLU A 134 -16.75 -16.53 -2.80
C GLU A 134 -17.61 -15.42 -2.16
N ALA A 135 -18.92 -15.65 -2.06
CA ALA A 135 -19.84 -14.67 -1.49
C ALA A 135 -19.59 -14.48 0.00
N SER A 136 -19.36 -15.58 0.73
CA SER A 136 -19.03 -15.57 2.16
C SER A 136 -17.70 -14.85 2.41
N PHE A 137 -16.67 -15.18 1.62
CA PHE A 137 -15.36 -14.53 1.69
C PHE A 137 -15.49 -13.01 1.52
N ARG A 138 -16.18 -12.56 0.47
CA ARG A 138 -16.36 -11.14 0.19
C ARG A 138 -17.04 -10.42 1.34
N VAL A 139 -18.09 -11.00 1.92
CA VAL A 139 -18.79 -10.40 3.07
C VAL A 139 -17.85 -10.30 4.27
N HIS A 140 -17.15 -11.39 4.60
CA HIS A 140 -16.26 -11.44 5.75
C HIS A 140 -15.09 -10.45 5.64
N MET A 141 -14.45 -10.40 4.47
CA MET A 141 -13.34 -9.48 4.21
C MET A 141 -13.81 -8.03 4.12
N THR A 142 -15.01 -7.76 3.58
CA THR A 142 -15.59 -6.42 3.58
C THR A 142 -15.83 -5.91 5.01
N SER A 143 -16.36 -6.78 5.88
CA SER A 143 -16.56 -6.45 7.30
C SER A 143 -15.23 -6.20 8.01
N TYR A 144 -14.24 -7.06 7.80
CA TYR A 144 -12.92 -6.93 8.43
C TYR A 144 -12.17 -5.67 7.99
N PHE A 145 -12.20 -5.33 6.70
CA PHE A 145 -11.57 -4.10 6.19
C PHE A 145 -12.43 -2.84 6.40
N GLY A 146 -13.59 -2.97 7.05
CA GLY A 146 -14.48 -1.88 7.45
C GLY A 146 -15.34 -1.27 6.33
N SER A 147 -15.04 -1.51 5.05
CA SER A 147 -15.86 -1.01 3.95
C SER A 147 -15.68 -1.78 2.64
N LYS A 148 -16.68 -1.66 1.75
CA LYS A 148 -16.60 -2.18 0.38
C LYS A 148 -15.45 -1.53 -0.38
N THR A 149 -15.24 -0.23 -0.23
CA THR A 149 -14.15 0.49 -0.90
C THR A 149 -12.79 -0.04 -0.46
N SER A 150 -12.57 -0.22 0.84
CA SER A 150 -11.33 -0.80 1.39
C SER A 150 -11.10 -2.20 0.83
N TYR A 151 -12.13 -3.05 0.83
CA TYR A 151 -12.05 -4.40 0.25
C TYR A 151 -11.55 -4.38 -1.19
N TYR A 152 -12.10 -3.52 -2.06
CA TYR A 152 -11.66 -3.46 -3.46
C TYR A 152 -10.24 -2.91 -3.61
N ARG A 153 -9.81 -1.98 -2.77
CA ARG A 153 -8.42 -1.48 -2.78
C ARG A 153 -7.42 -2.59 -2.43
N TYR A 154 -7.70 -3.38 -1.40
CA TYR A 154 -6.87 -4.54 -1.06
C TYR A 154 -6.94 -5.63 -2.12
N LYS A 155 -8.15 -5.95 -2.63
CA LYS A 155 -8.36 -6.94 -3.71
C LYS A 155 -7.51 -6.64 -4.93
N LEU A 156 -7.47 -5.38 -5.35
CA LEU A 156 -6.74 -4.93 -6.54
C LEU A 156 -5.26 -4.60 -6.26
N GLY A 157 -4.78 -4.79 -5.02
CA GLY A 157 -3.40 -4.49 -4.64
C GLY A 157 -3.05 -3.00 -4.65
N GLN A 158 -4.05 -2.12 -4.54
CA GLN A 158 -3.85 -0.67 -4.42
C GLN A 158 -3.43 -0.25 -3.00
N THR A 159 -3.71 -1.10 -2.01
CA THR A 159 -3.30 -0.93 -0.62
C THR A 159 -2.62 -2.22 -0.15
N GLY A 160 -1.50 -2.09 0.55
CA GLY A 160 -0.74 -3.21 1.08
C GLY A 160 -1.34 -3.76 2.36
N LEU A 161 -1.39 -5.08 2.48
CA LEU A 161 -1.80 -5.81 3.67
C LEU A 161 -0.60 -5.99 4.60
N VAL A 162 -0.74 -5.54 5.85
CA VAL A 162 0.24 -5.84 6.91
C VAL A 162 0.21 -7.33 7.28
N PRO A 163 1.27 -7.88 7.90
CA PRO A 163 1.33 -9.31 8.24
C PRO A 163 0.13 -9.83 9.03
N GLU A 164 -0.41 -9.04 9.95
CA GLU A 164 -1.61 -9.42 10.72
C GLU A 164 -2.85 -9.58 9.82
N GLN A 165 -3.08 -8.63 8.90
CA GLN A 165 -4.18 -8.70 7.94
C GLN A 165 -4.00 -9.88 6.97
N GLN A 166 -2.76 -10.15 6.56
CA GLN A 166 -2.44 -11.32 5.75
C GLN A 166 -2.83 -12.61 6.47
N GLN A 167 -2.45 -12.72 7.76
CA GLN A 167 -2.79 -13.86 8.59
C GLN A 167 -4.31 -14.01 8.76
N TYR A 168 -5.05 -12.91 8.92
CA TYR A 168 -6.50 -12.94 8.99
C TYR A 168 -7.13 -13.57 7.74
N VAL A 169 -6.73 -13.10 6.55
CA VAL A 169 -7.22 -13.62 5.26
C VAL A 169 -6.88 -15.10 5.12
N LEU A 170 -5.62 -15.48 5.37
CA LEU A 170 -5.16 -16.87 5.22
C LEU A 170 -5.81 -17.80 6.24
N LYS A 171 -6.07 -17.33 7.47
CA LYS A 171 -6.78 -18.11 8.50
C LYS A 171 -8.21 -18.41 8.09
N TRP A 172 -8.91 -17.44 7.48
CA TRP A 172 -10.24 -17.69 6.92
C TRP A 172 -10.18 -18.78 5.85
N CYS A 173 -9.21 -18.71 4.93
CA CYS A 173 -9.00 -19.74 3.90
C CYS A 173 -8.76 -21.12 4.51
N GLN A 174 -7.88 -21.21 5.50
CA GLN A 174 -7.56 -22.46 6.20
C GLN A 174 -8.79 -23.07 6.88
N GLN A 175 -9.62 -22.25 7.52
CA GLN A 175 -10.87 -22.70 8.15
C GLN A 175 -11.88 -23.28 7.15
N HIS A 176 -11.79 -22.89 5.88
CA HIS A 176 -12.64 -23.40 4.80
C HIS A 176 -11.97 -24.52 3.97
N GLY A 177 -10.83 -25.04 4.46
CA GLY A 177 -10.13 -26.17 3.85
C GLY A 177 -9.21 -25.80 2.68
N TYR A 178 -8.88 -24.52 2.51
CA TYR A 178 -7.91 -24.06 1.52
C TYR A 178 -6.51 -24.00 2.14
N THR A 179 -5.52 -24.57 1.46
CA THR A 179 -4.13 -24.62 1.91
C THR A 179 -3.20 -24.03 0.85
N ASN A 180 -2.05 -23.50 1.25
CA ASN A 180 -1.05 -22.92 0.35
C ASN A 180 -1.53 -21.72 -0.49
N MET A 181 -2.54 -21.01 0.01
CA MET A 181 -3.05 -19.78 -0.60
C MET A 181 -1.96 -18.69 -0.65
N ARG A 182 -1.90 -17.96 -1.76
CA ARG A 182 -0.91 -16.90 -1.97
C ARG A 182 -1.57 -15.60 -2.41
N PHE A 183 -1.05 -14.49 -1.92
CA PHE A 183 -1.37 -13.14 -2.41
C PHE A 183 -0.71 -12.89 -3.77
N ASP A 184 -1.13 -11.82 -4.44
CA ASP A 184 -0.72 -11.57 -5.83
C ASP A 184 0.74 -11.13 -5.92
N ARG A 185 1.18 -10.31 -4.96
CA ARG A 185 2.57 -9.83 -4.84
C ARG A 185 2.97 -9.65 -3.38
N TYR A 186 4.28 -9.75 -3.12
CA TYR A 186 4.88 -9.39 -1.83
C TYR A 186 5.99 -8.35 -2.03
N ALA A 187 6.18 -7.49 -1.04
CA ALA A 187 7.27 -6.52 -1.00
C ALA A 187 7.72 -6.30 0.45
N GLU A 188 9.01 -6.00 0.66
CA GLU A 188 9.50 -5.55 1.95
C GLU A 188 9.40 -4.03 2.01
N GLU A 189 8.68 -3.52 3.01
CA GLU A 189 8.43 -2.09 3.16
C GLU A 189 8.46 -1.66 4.62
N VAL A 190 8.97 -0.45 4.85
CA VAL A 190 8.87 0.18 6.16
C VAL A 190 7.43 0.63 6.42
N ASN A 191 6.88 0.19 7.55
CA ASN A 191 5.56 0.57 8.05
C ASN A 191 5.55 0.54 9.60
N TYR A 192 4.45 0.91 10.23
CA TYR A 192 4.24 0.84 11.69
C TYR A 192 3.01 0.02 12.06
#